data_AF-A0A5N6TZ31-F1
#
_entry.id   AF-A0A5N6TZ31-F1
#
_cell.length_a   1.000
_cell.length_b   1.000
_cell.length_c   1.000
_cell.angle_alpha   90.00
_cell.angle_beta   90.00
_cell.angle_gamma   90.00
#
_symmetry.space_group_name_H-M   'P 1'
#
loop_
_entity.id
_entity.type
_entity.pdbx_description
1 polymer ?
#
loop_
_entity_poly.entity_id
_entity_poly.type
_entity_poly.pdbx_seq_one_letter_code
_entity_poly.pdbx_strand_id
1 'polypeptide(L)'
;MLEAAYTCYVGDLGWTTSGLSYNAETTDGQTMWKENIYVVDTLDGAAGVMKTDPSTGLSYLDVIPDSVADARVTVHEYGHALTYHARNWVDQQRTGAWWETIANWVAETYNTSPLCARARSQYKQATGDSLVELQKVIGDSYQVIVDASTDTGNYYQAWPFFTYLTNNPDNFTGLGTDTVRELFRQYKVNSNETPLHTLARVSTSATVQEIVGRYWAHMAYFDIGHPIAQKRFFSQRETLNYANIEAQGDDSYVVKSARMPQYMGANIIPLQTTGAGNVEVSVNSDGEYVATLAIHNTNTGKVRYVTLRDGAGSAAVDQAEEASLVVANTPSSLYLYDGFNLSDEVRTGLQYSLKISGATA
;
A
#
# COMPACT_ATOMS: atom_id res chain seq x y z
N MET A 1 23.29 4.11 9.06
CA MET A 1 22.00 3.85 8.41
C MET A 1 21.52 2.41 8.62
N LEU A 2 22.17 1.37 8.06
CA LEU A 2 21.66 0.00 8.18
C LEU A 2 21.61 -0.56 9.61
N GLU A 3 22.54 -0.20 10.49
CA GLU A 3 22.45 -0.52 11.92
C GLU A 3 21.18 0.06 12.58
N ALA A 4 20.72 1.23 12.09
CA ALA A 4 19.47 1.84 12.55
C ALA A 4 18.25 1.13 11.96
N ALA A 5 18.29 0.74 10.69
CA ALA A 5 17.24 -0.06 10.07
C ALA A 5 17.11 -1.43 10.75
N TYR A 6 18.23 -2.12 11.00
CA TYR A 6 18.28 -3.36 11.77
C TYR A 6 17.67 -3.17 13.16
N THR A 7 18.10 -2.13 13.89
CA THR A 7 17.55 -1.82 15.22
C THR A 7 16.04 -1.59 15.18
N CYS A 8 15.53 -0.89 14.15
CA CYS A 8 14.09 -0.70 14.00
C CYS A 8 13.36 -2.01 13.69
N TYR A 9 13.70 -2.69 12.59
CA TYR A 9 12.92 -3.83 12.13
C TYR A 9 13.11 -5.07 13.00
N VAL A 10 14.35 -5.42 13.29
CA VAL A 10 14.67 -6.62 14.06
C VAL A 10 14.53 -6.36 15.56
N GLY A 11 15.05 -5.23 16.03
CA GLY A 11 15.03 -4.88 17.46
C GLY A 11 13.64 -4.45 17.95
N ASP A 12 13.06 -3.42 17.34
CA ASP A 12 11.80 -2.80 17.81
C ASP A 12 10.55 -3.51 17.28
N LEU A 13 10.53 -3.85 15.99
CA LEU A 13 9.38 -4.44 15.33
C LEU A 13 9.40 -5.98 15.31
N GLY A 14 10.49 -6.59 15.81
CA GLY A 14 10.61 -8.04 16.00
C GLY A 14 10.58 -8.87 14.72
N TRP A 15 11.05 -8.32 13.60
CA TRP A 15 11.24 -9.07 12.36
C TRP A 15 12.31 -10.15 12.53
N THR A 16 12.23 -11.21 11.72
CA THR A 16 13.31 -12.20 11.64
C THR A 16 14.59 -11.49 11.23
N THR A 17 15.64 -11.69 12.02
CA THR A 17 16.95 -11.07 11.78
C THR A 17 17.59 -11.59 10.49
N SER A 18 18.21 -10.70 9.72
CA SER A 18 19.03 -11.10 8.56
C SER A 18 20.38 -11.72 8.96
N GLY A 19 20.71 -11.68 10.25
CA GLY A 19 21.90 -12.33 10.79
C GLY A 19 21.77 -13.84 10.96
N LEU A 20 20.61 -14.43 10.69
CA LEU A 20 20.45 -15.90 10.67
C LEU A 20 20.62 -16.42 9.25
N SER A 21 21.17 -17.63 9.12
CA SER A 21 21.14 -18.33 7.84
C SER A 21 19.70 -18.71 7.49
N TYR A 22 19.28 -18.50 6.25
CA TYR A 22 18.06 -19.07 5.68
C TYR A 22 18.01 -20.60 5.82
N ASN A 23 19.16 -21.25 5.69
CA ASN A 23 19.32 -22.71 5.77
C ASN A 23 19.30 -23.24 7.23
N ALA A 24 19.25 -22.37 8.24
CA ALA A 24 19.22 -22.81 9.63
C ALA A 24 17.90 -23.52 9.97
N GLU A 25 18.00 -24.67 10.63
CA GLU A 25 16.85 -25.52 11.00
C GLU A 25 15.84 -24.80 11.90
N THR A 26 16.28 -23.84 12.72
CA THR A 26 15.42 -22.99 13.55
C THR A 26 15.79 -21.52 13.40
N THR A 27 14.82 -20.65 13.73
CA THR A 27 15.01 -19.19 13.85
C THR A 27 15.68 -18.78 15.17
N ASP A 28 16.09 -19.76 15.98
CA ASP A 28 16.62 -19.57 17.33
C ASP A 28 18.15 -19.75 17.34
N GLY A 29 18.76 -19.68 16.15
CA GLY A 29 20.13 -20.09 15.87
C GLY A 29 21.17 -19.46 16.80
N GLN A 30 22.15 -20.27 17.22
CA GLN A 30 23.21 -19.87 18.15
C GLN A 30 24.32 -19.02 17.50
N THR A 31 24.41 -19.02 16.17
CA THR A 31 25.41 -18.24 15.42
C THR A 31 24.71 -17.17 14.59
N MET A 32 25.15 -15.94 14.79
CA MET A 32 24.63 -14.75 14.12
C MET A 32 25.74 -14.15 13.26
N TRP A 33 25.41 -13.80 12.02
CA TRP A 33 26.28 -13.11 11.08
C TRP A 33 25.87 -11.65 10.93
N LYS A 34 26.76 -10.84 10.34
CA LYS A 34 26.42 -9.49 9.92
C LYS A 34 26.03 -9.50 8.45
N GLU A 35 25.06 -8.65 8.10
CA GLU A 35 24.75 -8.34 6.71
C GLU A 35 25.94 -7.62 6.07
N ASN A 36 26.45 -8.16 4.96
CA ASN A 36 27.51 -7.52 4.21
C ASN A 36 26.94 -6.55 3.17
N ILE A 37 27.66 -5.45 2.95
CA ILE A 37 27.38 -4.47 1.90
C ILE A 37 28.65 -4.35 1.07
N TYR A 38 28.55 -4.58 -0.22
CA TYR A 38 29.63 -4.40 -1.18
C TYR A 38 29.33 -3.20 -2.06
N VAL A 39 30.31 -2.31 -2.17
CA VAL A 39 30.25 -1.20 -3.12
C VAL A 39 30.80 -1.71 -4.45
N VAL A 40 29.98 -1.65 -5.50
CA VAL A 40 30.32 -2.19 -6.83
C VAL A 40 30.21 -1.09 -7.90
N ASP A 41 31.03 -1.15 -8.94
CA ASP A 41 31.15 -0.05 -9.92
C ASP A 41 29.86 0.22 -10.72
N THR A 42 29.10 -0.82 -11.06
CA THR A 42 27.82 -0.73 -11.80
C THR A 42 26.90 -1.91 -11.48
N LEU A 43 25.59 -1.69 -11.64
CA LEU A 43 24.53 -2.70 -11.50
C LEU A 43 23.54 -2.68 -12.69
N ASP A 44 23.98 -2.24 -13.87
CA ASP A 44 23.26 -2.31 -15.15
C ASP A 44 21.75 -1.96 -15.06
N GLY A 45 21.45 -0.78 -14.51
CA GLY A 45 20.09 -0.25 -14.43
C GLY A 45 19.49 -0.22 -13.02
N ALA A 46 20.19 -0.76 -12.01
CA ALA A 46 19.82 -0.64 -10.61
C ALA A 46 20.82 0.22 -9.81
N ALA A 47 20.38 0.75 -8.67
CA ALA A 47 21.22 1.47 -7.71
C ALA A 47 21.69 0.56 -6.56
N GLY A 48 20.96 -0.52 -6.29
CA GLY A 48 21.27 -1.56 -5.35
C GLY A 48 20.64 -2.88 -5.78
N VAL A 49 21.12 -3.99 -5.21
CA VAL A 49 20.49 -5.31 -5.34
C VAL A 49 20.82 -6.17 -4.13
N MET A 50 19.81 -6.81 -3.55
CA MET A 50 20.02 -7.92 -2.62
C MET A 50 20.41 -9.19 -3.37
N LYS A 51 21.51 -9.81 -2.94
CA LYS A 51 21.99 -11.11 -3.41
C LYS A 51 22.00 -12.12 -2.28
N THR A 52 22.04 -13.40 -2.64
CA THR A 52 22.12 -14.50 -1.69
C THR A 52 23.31 -15.41 -2.00
N ASP A 53 23.94 -15.93 -0.95
CA ASP A 53 24.83 -17.08 -1.05
C ASP A 53 24.02 -18.34 -0.71
N PRO A 54 23.67 -19.18 -1.69
CA PRO A 54 22.84 -20.36 -1.45
C PRO A 54 23.53 -21.40 -0.57
N SER A 55 24.87 -21.42 -0.52
CA SER A 55 25.61 -22.40 0.27
C SER A 55 25.52 -22.12 1.77
N THR A 56 25.63 -20.85 2.15
CA THR A 56 25.54 -20.41 3.55
C THR A 56 24.14 -19.98 3.94
N GLY A 57 23.25 -19.72 2.97
CA GLY A 57 21.90 -19.20 3.21
C GLY A 57 21.89 -17.75 3.68
N LEU A 58 22.98 -17.00 3.49
CA LEU A 58 23.07 -15.59 3.89
C LEU A 58 22.73 -14.66 2.73
N SER A 59 22.16 -13.50 3.04
CA SER A 59 22.02 -12.40 2.10
C SER A 59 23.21 -11.44 2.21
N TYR A 60 23.41 -10.65 1.15
CA TYR A 60 24.28 -9.49 1.13
C TYR A 60 23.77 -8.48 0.12
N LEU A 61 24.21 -7.22 0.23
CA LEU A 61 23.78 -6.15 -0.65
C LEU A 61 24.94 -5.69 -1.55
N ASP A 62 24.70 -5.57 -2.84
CA ASP A 62 25.56 -4.81 -3.75
C ASP A 62 24.92 -3.44 -3.99
N VAL A 63 25.70 -2.36 -3.87
CA VAL A 63 25.19 -0.98 -4.04
C VAL A 63 26.21 -0.13 -4.80
N ILE A 64 25.76 0.71 -5.74
CA ILE A 64 26.67 1.63 -6.46
C ILE A 64 27.16 2.76 -5.53
N PRO A 65 28.37 3.32 -5.74
CA PRO A 65 28.99 4.28 -4.82
C PRO A 65 28.09 5.45 -4.41
N ASP A 66 27.37 6.03 -5.38
CA ASP A 66 26.53 7.22 -5.16
C ASP A 66 25.26 6.93 -4.35
N SER A 67 24.90 5.66 -4.15
CA SER A 67 23.65 5.25 -3.50
C SER A 67 23.84 4.56 -2.14
N VAL A 68 25.09 4.28 -1.73
CA VAL A 68 25.41 3.62 -0.45
C VAL A 68 24.87 4.40 0.75
N ALA A 69 24.90 5.74 0.68
CA ALA A 69 24.39 6.62 1.73
C ALA A 69 22.91 6.97 1.58
N ASP A 70 22.25 6.53 0.49
CA ASP A 70 20.83 6.78 0.27
C ASP A 70 19.99 5.67 0.92
N ALA A 71 19.23 6.06 1.95
CA ALA A 71 18.32 5.16 2.64
C ALA A 71 17.22 4.61 1.74
N ARG A 72 16.82 5.36 0.72
CA ARG A 72 15.81 4.95 -0.24
C ARG A 72 16.24 3.73 -1.05
N VAL A 73 17.54 3.58 -1.28
CA VAL A 73 18.13 2.45 -2.00
C VAL A 73 18.59 1.39 -1.01
N THR A 74 19.53 1.74 -0.12
CA THR A 74 20.21 0.73 0.68
C THR A 74 19.28 0.10 1.74
N VAL A 75 18.31 0.84 2.31
CA VAL A 75 17.32 0.26 3.24
C VAL A 75 16.21 -0.48 2.48
N HIS A 76 15.93 -0.10 1.22
CA HIS A 76 15.08 -0.87 0.33
C HIS A 76 15.69 -2.26 0.07
N GLU A 77 16.97 -2.34 -0.31
CA GLU A 77 17.65 -3.62 -0.51
C GLU A 77 17.71 -4.46 0.78
N TYR A 78 17.86 -3.81 1.93
CA TYR A 78 17.74 -4.49 3.22
C TYR A 78 16.32 -5.02 3.48
N GLY A 79 15.28 -4.37 2.94
CA GLY A 79 13.92 -4.91 2.92
C GLY A 79 13.78 -6.22 2.15
N HIS A 80 14.50 -6.38 1.04
CA HIS A 80 14.62 -7.67 0.35
C HIS A 80 15.32 -8.71 1.21
N ALA A 81 16.39 -8.35 1.93
CA ALA A 81 17.06 -9.25 2.87
C ALA A 81 16.10 -9.70 4.00
N LEU A 82 15.35 -8.77 4.61
CA LEU A 82 14.33 -9.10 5.60
C LEU A 82 13.25 -10.05 5.05
N THR A 83 12.82 -9.82 3.82
CA THR A 83 11.83 -10.66 3.11
C THR A 83 12.36 -12.08 2.88
N TYR A 84 13.60 -12.21 2.41
CA TYR A 84 14.28 -13.49 2.24
C TYR A 84 14.39 -14.26 3.56
N HIS A 85 14.83 -13.59 4.63
CA HIS A 85 15.01 -14.21 5.95
C HIS A 85 13.71 -14.46 6.71
N ALA A 86 12.59 -13.85 6.31
CA ALA A 86 11.26 -14.23 6.79
C ALA A 86 10.79 -15.60 6.23
N ARG A 87 11.47 -16.10 5.18
CA ARG A 87 11.36 -17.43 4.54
C ARG A 87 10.03 -17.77 3.88
N ASN A 88 8.90 -17.50 4.53
CA ASN A 88 7.61 -18.08 4.14
C ASN A 88 7.09 -17.61 2.77
N TRP A 89 7.59 -16.48 2.25
CA TRP A 89 7.26 -15.97 0.92
C TRP A 89 8.27 -16.39 -0.16
N VAL A 90 9.40 -17.00 0.22
CA VAL A 90 10.38 -17.52 -0.73
C VAL A 90 9.80 -18.73 -1.47
N ASP A 91 10.10 -18.84 -2.76
CA ASP A 91 9.57 -19.87 -3.67
C ASP A 91 8.03 -19.89 -3.78
N GLN A 92 7.39 -18.73 -3.54
CA GLN A 92 5.96 -18.51 -3.73
C GLN A 92 5.75 -17.49 -4.86
N GLN A 93 5.54 -17.98 -6.09
CA GLN A 93 5.38 -17.15 -7.30
C GLN A 93 4.45 -15.94 -7.08
N ARG A 94 3.28 -16.15 -6.47
CA ARG A 94 2.27 -15.10 -6.27
C ARG A 94 2.60 -14.06 -5.20
N THR A 95 3.70 -14.26 -4.46
CA THR A 95 4.24 -13.23 -3.56
C THR A 95 5.31 -12.38 -4.24
N GLY A 96 5.91 -12.82 -5.35
CA GLY A 96 7.08 -12.17 -5.94
C GLY A 96 6.85 -10.70 -6.31
N ALA A 97 5.69 -10.37 -6.88
CA ALA A 97 5.32 -8.98 -7.21
C ALA A 97 5.15 -8.08 -5.97
N TRP A 98 5.07 -8.65 -4.77
CA TRP A 98 4.94 -7.89 -3.54
C TRP A 98 6.29 -7.57 -2.89
N TRP A 99 7.38 -8.21 -3.32
CA TRP A 99 8.71 -8.03 -2.73
C TRP A 99 9.21 -6.58 -2.86
N GLU A 100 9.10 -5.97 -4.05
CA GLU A 100 9.49 -4.56 -4.24
C GLU A 100 8.57 -3.61 -3.48
N THR A 101 7.28 -3.90 -3.43
CA THR A 101 6.32 -3.12 -2.66
C THR A 101 6.68 -3.13 -1.17
N ILE A 102 7.08 -4.28 -0.63
CA ILE A 102 7.55 -4.40 0.77
C ILE A 102 8.89 -3.74 0.97
N ALA A 103 9.85 -3.91 0.06
CA ALA A 103 11.14 -3.26 0.14
C ALA A 103 11.00 -1.73 0.17
N ASN A 104 10.09 -1.16 -0.64
CA ASN A 104 9.73 0.25 -0.56
C ASN A 104 8.99 0.62 0.73
N TRP A 105 8.10 -0.22 1.24
CA TRP A 105 7.48 0.02 2.55
C TRP A 105 8.53 0.03 3.69
N VAL A 106 9.54 -0.84 3.62
CA VAL A 106 10.67 -0.90 4.56
C VAL A 106 11.51 0.38 4.48
N ALA A 107 11.84 0.84 3.28
CA ALA A 107 12.57 2.09 3.10
C ALA A 107 11.75 3.30 3.56
N GLU A 108 10.46 3.38 3.19
CA GLU A 108 9.57 4.46 3.57
C GLU A 108 9.40 4.53 5.09
N THR A 109 9.02 3.42 5.72
CA THR A 109 8.81 3.33 7.16
C THR A 109 10.09 3.68 7.92
N TYR A 110 11.25 3.23 7.43
CA TYR A 110 12.53 3.64 8.01
C TYR A 110 12.77 5.16 7.87
N ASN A 111 12.47 5.75 6.72
CA ASN A 111 12.76 7.16 6.45
C ASN A 111 11.84 8.12 7.21
N THR A 112 10.55 7.83 7.24
CA THR A 112 9.51 8.81 7.60
C THR A 112 8.81 8.47 8.91
N SER A 113 8.64 7.19 9.24
CA SER A 113 7.73 6.78 10.32
C SER A 113 8.30 7.05 11.72
N PRO A 114 7.45 7.43 12.68
CA PRO A 114 7.80 7.43 14.10
C PRO A 114 8.25 6.06 14.63
N LEU A 115 7.81 4.95 14.02
CA LEU A 115 8.20 3.59 14.42
C LEU A 115 9.73 3.41 14.46
N CYS A 116 10.43 3.98 13.47
CA CYS A 116 11.89 3.91 13.40
C CYS A 116 12.60 5.15 13.98
N ALA A 117 11.88 6.13 14.57
CA ALA A 117 12.47 7.38 15.04
C ALA A 117 13.50 7.16 16.16
N ARG A 118 13.22 6.23 17.08
CA ARG A 118 14.15 5.85 18.16
C ARG A 118 15.47 5.32 17.60
N ALA A 119 15.38 4.35 16.69
CA ALA A 119 16.53 3.74 16.05
C ALA A 119 17.30 4.77 15.20
N ARG A 120 16.61 5.60 14.39
CA ARG A 120 17.25 6.70 13.65
C ARG A 120 18.04 7.63 14.57
N SER A 121 17.43 8.08 15.68
CA SER A 121 18.06 8.97 16.66
C SER A 121 19.32 8.34 17.29
N GLN A 122 19.24 7.08 17.72
CA GLN A 122 20.37 6.34 18.31
C GLN A 122 21.61 6.33 17.41
N TYR A 123 21.42 6.24 16.10
CA TYR A 123 22.49 6.19 15.10
C TYR A 123 22.66 7.51 14.33
N LYS A 124 22.16 8.62 14.87
CA LYS A 124 22.30 9.98 14.32
C LYS A 124 21.83 10.10 12.86
N GLN A 125 20.75 9.41 12.53
CA GLN A 125 20.09 9.49 11.22
C GLN A 125 18.92 10.46 11.31
N ALA A 126 18.76 11.31 10.31
CA ALA A 126 17.62 12.23 10.23
C ALA A 126 16.37 11.51 9.70
N THR A 127 15.19 12.06 10.00
CA THR A 127 13.97 11.75 9.24
C THR A 127 14.15 12.23 7.80
N GLY A 128 13.81 11.38 6.83
CA GLY A 128 13.90 11.69 5.40
C GLY A 128 12.58 12.17 4.80
N ASP A 129 12.60 12.37 3.49
CA ASP A 129 11.39 12.59 2.68
C ASP A 129 10.70 11.28 2.31
N SER A 130 9.42 11.40 1.92
CA SER A 130 8.63 10.28 1.42
C SER A 130 8.99 9.87 -0.01
N LEU A 131 8.94 8.57 -0.27
CA LEU A 131 9.02 7.89 -1.57
C LEU A 131 7.70 7.95 -2.36
N VAL A 132 6.64 8.59 -1.84
CA VAL A 132 5.33 8.55 -2.47
C VAL A 132 5.34 9.17 -3.87
N GLU A 133 4.83 8.40 -4.84
CA GLU A 133 4.57 8.80 -6.21
C GLU A 133 3.06 8.95 -6.44
N LEU A 134 2.52 10.11 -6.07
CA LEU A 134 1.08 10.33 -6.01
C LEU A 134 0.38 10.21 -7.37
N GLN A 135 1.06 10.55 -8.46
CA GLN A 135 0.51 10.39 -9.80
C GLN A 135 0.23 8.93 -10.14
N LYS A 136 1.09 8.02 -9.65
CA LYS A 136 0.87 6.59 -9.81
C LYS A 136 -0.18 6.08 -8.83
N VAL A 137 -0.02 6.35 -7.54
CA VAL A 137 -0.87 5.78 -6.49
C VAL A 137 -2.31 6.27 -6.56
N ILE A 138 -2.52 7.57 -6.81
CA ILE A 138 -3.86 8.18 -6.90
C ILE A 138 -4.32 8.26 -8.36
N GLY A 139 -3.45 8.74 -9.26
CA GLY A 139 -3.81 8.92 -10.66
C GLY A 139 -4.08 7.61 -11.41
N ASP A 140 -3.48 6.50 -10.97
CA ASP A 140 -3.73 5.15 -11.49
C ASP A 140 -4.36 4.22 -10.45
N SER A 141 -5.10 4.76 -9.46
CA SER A 141 -5.73 3.97 -8.39
C SER A 141 -6.68 2.88 -8.90
N TYR A 142 -7.15 2.98 -10.15
CA TYR A 142 -8.04 2.02 -10.79
C TYR A 142 -7.33 0.71 -11.19
N GLN A 143 -5.99 0.65 -11.18
CA GLN A 143 -5.25 -0.57 -11.49
C GLN A 143 -5.36 -1.61 -10.37
N VAL A 144 -4.91 -2.84 -10.65
CA VAL A 144 -4.81 -3.90 -9.62
C VAL A 144 -3.97 -3.41 -8.43
N ILE A 145 -4.38 -3.76 -7.20
CA ILE A 145 -3.74 -3.25 -5.97
C ILE A 145 -2.20 -3.44 -5.97
N VAL A 146 -1.71 -4.54 -6.54
CA VAL A 146 -0.29 -4.74 -6.88
C VAL A 146 -0.21 -5.30 -8.30
N ASP A 147 0.41 -4.53 -9.19
CA ASP A 147 0.63 -4.81 -10.60
C ASP A 147 2.12 -4.59 -10.90
N ALA A 148 2.82 -5.67 -11.28
CA ALA A 148 4.22 -5.63 -11.68
C ALA A 148 4.42 -5.69 -13.20
N SER A 149 3.37 -5.38 -13.98
CA SER A 149 3.48 -5.19 -15.42
C SER A 149 4.53 -4.12 -15.73
N THR A 150 5.47 -4.44 -16.61
CA THR A 150 6.55 -3.53 -17.02
C THR A 150 5.99 -2.20 -17.54
N ASP A 151 6.61 -1.10 -17.15
CA ASP A 151 6.30 0.30 -17.50
C ASP A 151 4.94 0.86 -17.04
N THR A 152 3.94 0.00 -16.80
CA THR A 152 2.56 0.44 -16.52
C THR A 152 2.05 0.08 -15.14
N GLY A 153 2.69 -0.86 -14.43
CA GLY A 153 2.28 -1.31 -13.10
C GLY A 153 2.64 -0.33 -11.98
N ASN A 154 2.29 -0.69 -10.75
CA ASN A 154 2.55 0.04 -9.51
C ASN A 154 3.47 -0.74 -8.55
N TYR A 155 4.35 -1.59 -9.11
CA TYR A 155 5.23 -2.55 -8.42
C TYR A 155 5.97 -1.97 -7.20
N TYR A 156 6.49 -0.77 -7.35
CA TYR A 156 7.21 -0.02 -6.32
C TYR A 156 6.27 0.88 -5.50
N GLN A 157 5.17 1.34 -6.09
CA GLN A 157 4.34 2.41 -5.57
C GLN A 157 3.20 1.94 -4.67
N ALA A 158 2.85 0.65 -4.66
CA ALA A 158 1.73 0.10 -3.88
C ALA A 158 1.96 0.04 -2.34
N TRP A 159 3.12 0.46 -1.85
CA TRP A 159 3.48 0.42 -0.43
C TRP A 159 2.50 1.15 0.53
N PRO A 160 1.72 2.19 0.13
CA PRO A 160 0.80 2.86 1.04
C PRO A 160 -0.26 1.91 1.63
N PHE A 161 -0.59 0.82 0.93
CA PHE A 161 -1.46 -0.21 1.47
C PHE A 161 -0.87 -0.84 2.75
N PHE A 162 0.42 -1.20 2.74
CA PHE A 162 1.09 -1.73 3.93
C PHE A 162 1.23 -0.68 5.03
N THR A 163 1.40 0.60 4.71
CA THR A 163 1.38 1.69 5.69
C THR A 163 0.00 1.83 6.34
N TYR A 164 -1.08 1.75 5.57
CA TYR A 164 -2.44 1.75 6.09
C TYR A 164 -2.69 0.56 7.04
N LEU A 165 -2.30 -0.65 6.64
CA LEU A 165 -2.40 -1.85 7.48
C LEU A 165 -1.59 -1.70 8.78
N THR A 166 -0.39 -1.12 8.69
CA THR A 166 0.52 -0.93 9.84
C THR A 166 -0.02 0.11 10.83
N ASN A 167 -0.52 1.22 10.32
CA ASN A 167 -1.03 2.31 11.16
C ASN A 167 -2.45 2.03 11.67
N ASN A 168 -3.21 1.19 10.95
CA ASN A 168 -4.54 0.71 11.31
C ASN A 168 -5.49 1.82 11.81
N PRO A 169 -5.73 2.88 11.02
CA PRO A 169 -6.53 4.03 11.48
C PRO A 169 -7.99 3.64 11.81
N ASP A 170 -8.52 2.57 11.20
CA ASP A 170 -9.85 2.02 11.48
C ASP A 170 -9.91 1.13 12.73
N ASN A 171 -8.78 0.81 13.36
CA ASN A 171 -8.67 -0.09 14.52
C ASN A 171 -9.23 -1.50 14.26
N PHE A 172 -9.01 -2.06 13.07
CA PHE A 172 -9.36 -3.45 12.79
C PHE A 172 -8.54 -4.40 13.66
N THR A 173 -9.22 -5.32 14.34
CA THR A 173 -8.58 -6.32 15.20
C THR A 173 -7.65 -7.20 14.38
N GLY A 174 -6.43 -7.37 14.90
CA GLY A 174 -5.37 -8.14 14.25
C GLY A 174 -4.46 -7.30 13.34
N LEU A 175 -4.82 -6.05 13.04
CA LEU A 175 -3.95 -5.11 12.34
C LEU A 175 -3.27 -4.13 13.33
N GLY A 176 -2.19 -3.50 12.90
CA GLY A 176 -1.31 -2.67 13.73
C GLY A 176 0.17 -2.78 13.32
N THR A 177 1.06 -2.34 14.21
CA THR A 177 2.49 -2.12 13.91
C THR A 177 3.26 -3.38 13.48
N ASP A 178 2.74 -4.57 13.78
CA ASP A 178 3.32 -5.85 13.40
C ASP A 178 2.59 -6.55 12.24
N THR A 179 1.57 -5.93 11.64
CA THR A 179 0.75 -6.55 10.58
C THR A 179 1.61 -7.16 9.48
N VAL A 180 2.56 -6.39 8.92
CA VAL A 180 3.39 -6.86 7.79
C VAL A 180 4.22 -8.07 8.22
N ARG A 181 4.76 -8.09 9.45
CA ARG A 181 5.46 -9.27 9.99
C ARG A 181 4.50 -10.47 10.11
N GLU A 182 3.28 -10.25 10.60
CA GLU A 182 2.28 -11.31 10.72
C GLU A 182 1.82 -11.86 9.35
N LEU A 183 1.84 -11.04 8.29
CA LEU A 183 1.62 -11.51 6.91
C LEU A 183 2.68 -12.52 6.44
N PHE A 184 3.91 -12.43 6.93
CA PHE A 184 4.92 -13.47 6.69
C PHE A 184 4.70 -14.68 7.59
N ARG A 185 4.53 -14.44 8.90
CA ARG A 185 4.45 -15.53 9.90
C ARG A 185 3.24 -16.45 9.69
N GLN A 186 2.11 -15.89 9.28
CA GLN A 186 0.87 -16.62 9.08
C GLN A 186 0.65 -17.05 7.62
N TYR A 187 1.60 -16.77 6.73
CA TYR A 187 1.55 -17.24 5.36
C TYR A 187 1.61 -18.77 5.33
N LYS A 188 0.75 -19.41 4.53
CA LYS A 188 0.75 -20.86 4.40
C LYS A 188 1.82 -21.25 3.38
N VAL A 189 2.99 -21.70 3.86
CA VAL A 189 4.09 -22.17 3.00
C VAL A 189 3.59 -23.22 2.01
N ASN A 190 4.06 -23.15 0.76
CA ASN A 190 3.67 -24.00 -0.37
C ASN A 190 2.19 -23.88 -0.80
N SER A 191 1.46 -22.85 -0.34
CA SER A 191 0.12 -22.56 -0.86
C SER A 191 0.13 -21.80 -2.18
N ASN A 192 1.22 -21.07 -2.46
CA ASN A 192 1.30 -20.10 -3.53
C ASN A 192 0.10 -19.14 -3.55
N GLU A 193 -0.36 -18.71 -2.37
CA GLU A 193 -1.41 -17.71 -2.21
C GLU A 193 -0.85 -16.29 -2.33
N THR A 194 -1.72 -15.29 -2.48
CA THR A 194 -1.30 -13.89 -2.42
C THR A 194 -1.28 -13.41 -0.96
N PRO A 195 -0.53 -12.36 -0.61
CA PRO A 195 -0.56 -11.75 0.73
C PRO A 195 -1.97 -11.34 1.21
N LEU A 196 -2.91 -11.10 0.30
CA LEU A 196 -4.31 -10.84 0.63
C LEU A 196 -4.99 -12.05 1.31
N HIS A 197 -4.62 -13.29 0.96
CA HIS A 197 -5.15 -14.48 1.61
C HIS A 197 -4.63 -14.63 3.04
N THR A 198 -3.37 -14.26 3.28
CA THR A 198 -2.85 -14.17 4.65
C THR A 198 -3.51 -13.05 5.43
N LEU A 199 -3.77 -11.90 4.80
CA LEU A 199 -4.49 -10.80 5.44
C LEU A 199 -5.88 -11.22 5.94
N ALA A 200 -6.58 -12.09 5.18
CA ALA A 200 -7.86 -12.66 5.61
C ALA A 200 -7.78 -13.54 6.87
N ARG A 201 -6.57 -14.00 7.24
CA ARG A 201 -6.32 -14.72 8.51
C ARG A 201 -5.84 -13.80 9.61
N VAL A 202 -5.04 -12.79 9.27
CA VAL A 202 -4.49 -11.82 10.22
C VAL A 202 -5.58 -10.89 10.75
N SER A 203 -6.46 -10.37 9.89
CA SER A 203 -7.60 -9.56 10.34
C SER A 203 -8.73 -10.46 10.83
N THR A 204 -9.17 -10.25 12.07
CA THR A 204 -10.23 -11.08 12.69
C THR A 204 -11.55 -10.34 12.85
N SER A 205 -11.61 -9.04 12.51
CA SER A 205 -12.81 -8.22 12.66
C SER A 205 -13.34 -7.62 11.35
N ALA A 206 -12.61 -7.78 10.24
CA ALA A 206 -12.99 -7.26 8.94
C ALA A 206 -12.51 -8.21 7.83
N THR A 207 -13.28 -8.24 6.75
CA THR A 207 -12.89 -8.91 5.50
C THR A 207 -11.82 -8.12 4.76
N VAL A 208 -11.07 -8.77 3.87
CA VAL A 208 -10.08 -8.08 3.02
C VAL A 208 -10.75 -7.02 2.15
N GLN A 209 -11.97 -7.28 1.69
CA GLN A 209 -12.77 -6.36 0.90
C GLN A 209 -13.10 -5.08 1.68
N GLU A 210 -13.52 -5.21 2.95
CA GLU A 210 -13.75 -4.06 3.83
C GLU A 210 -12.47 -3.27 4.09
N ILE A 211 -11.36 -3.97 4.32
CA ILE A 211 -10.04 -3.35 4.56
C ILE A 211 -9.55 -2.58 3.32
N VAL A 212 -9.66 -3.17 2.13
CA VAL A 212 -9.28 -2.52 0.86
C VAL A 212 -10.20 -1.34 0.56
N GLY A 213 -11.51 -1.49 0.77
CA GLY A 213 -12.46 -0.40 0.60
C GLY A 213 -12.17 0.78 1.54
N ARG A 214 -11.83 0.52 2.80
CA ARG A 214 -11.40 1.54 3.76
C ARG A 214 -10.06 2.15 3.43
N TYR A 215 -9.08 1.34 3.03
CA TYR A 215 -7.80 1.82 2.53
C TYR A 215 -8.01 2.89 1.45
N TRP A 216 -8.79 2.58 0.40
CA TRP A 216 -9.04 3.55 -0.67
C TRP A 216 -9.85 4.77 -0.20
N ALA A 217 -10.76 4.61 0.75
CA ALA A 217 -11.47 5.74 1.35
C ALA A 217 -10.48 6.71 2.05
N HIS A 218 -9.52 6.18 2.80
CA HIS A 218 -8.44 6.96 3.40
C HIS A 218 -7.50 7.59 2.36
N MET A 219 -7.25 6.91 1.25
CA MET A 219 -6.43 7.46 0.16
C MET A 219 -7.04 8.69 -0.51
N ALA A 220 -8.36 8.92 -0.40
CA ALA A 220 -9.01 10.14 -0.91
C ALA A 220 -8.42 11.43 -0.33
N TYR A 221 -7.91 11.39 0.91
CA TYR A 221 -7.21 12.51 1.56
C TYR A 221 -5.85 12.11 2.15
N PHE A 222 -5.33 10.96 1.69
CA PHE A 222 -4.07 10.35 2.10
C PHE A 222 -3.90 10.31 3.64
N ASP A 223 -4.95 10.08 4.40
CA ASP A 223 -4.94 10.11 5.88
C ASP A 223 -4.66 8.72 6.49
N ILE A 224 -3.79 7.94 5.85
CA ILE A 224 -3.37 6.59 6.27
C ILE A 224 -2.38 6.59 7.46
N GLY A 225 -2.35 7.64 8.28
CA GLY A 225 -1.37 7.82 9.35
C GLY A 225 0.04 8.19 8.88
N HIS A 226 0.19 8.76 7.68
CA HIS A 226 1.47 9.10 7.08
C HIS A 226 1.62 10.61 6.79
N PRO A 227 1.95 11.45 7.79
CA PRO A 227 1.84 12.92 7.69
C PRO A 227 2.73 13.56 6.62
N ILE A 228 3.92 13.01 6.34
CA ILE A 228 4.83 13.56 5.32
C ILE A 228 4.24 13.40 3.91
N ALA A 229 3.81 12.18 3.57
CA ALA A 229 3.12 11.90 2.31
C ALA A 229 1.78 12.62 2.20
N GLN A 230 1.01 12.74 3.31
CA GLN A 230 -0.24 13.49 3.32
C GLN A 230 -0.02 14.98 3.00
N LYS A 231 1.02 15.59 3.57
CA LYS A 231 1.41 16.96 3.20
C LYS A 231 1.75 17.07 1.71
N ARG A 232 2.47 16.08 1.15
CA ARG A 232 2.75 16.03 -0.29
C ARG A 232 1.46 15.91 -1.11
N PHE A 233 0.51 15.08 -0.68
CA PHE A 233 -0.81 14.94 -1.31
C PHE A 233 -1.51 16.29 -1.43
N PHE A 234 -1.69 17.02 -0.33
CA PHE A 234 -2.36 18.33 -0.39
C PHE A 234 -1.62 19.35 -1.26
N SER A 235 -0.29 19.27 -1.35
CA SER A 235 0.48 20.15 -2.24
C SER A 235 0.38 19.81 -3.74
N GLN A 236 0.01 18.57 -4.09
CA GLN A 236 -0.01 18.09 -5.47
C GLN A 236 -1.40 17.70 -5.97
N ARG A 237 -2.42 17.66 -5.10
CA ARG A 237 -3.75 17.12 -5.40
C ARG A 237 -4.41 17.72 -6.64
N GLU A 238 -4.18 19.00 -6.92
CA GLU A 238 -4.73 19.69 -8.09
C GLU A 238 -4.14 19.19 -9.42
N THR A 239 -2.98 18.53 -9.39
CA THR A 239 -2.31 17.96 -10.56
C THR A 239 -2.62 16.48 -10.77
N LEU A 240 -3.34 15.84 -9.83
CA LEU A 240 -3.63 14.42 -9.88
C LEU A 240 -4.79 14.13 -10.85
N ASN A 241 -4.72 13.00 -11.53
CA ASN A 241 -5.76 12.62 -12.49
C ASN A 241 -6.95 11.92 -11.81
N TYR A 242 -8.04 12.66 -11.60
CA TYR A 242 -9.32 12.14 -11.09
C TYR A 242 -10.37 11.91 -12.16
N ALA A 243 -10.01 11.94 -13.45
CA ALA A 243 -10.96 11.89 -14.57
C ALA A 243 -11.49 10.46 -14.81
N ASN A 244 -12.15 9.88 -13.81
CA ASN A 244 -12.57 8.47 -13.76
C ASN A 244 -13.94 8.21 -14.39
N ILE A 245 -14.81 9.20 -14.36
CA ILE A 245 -16.21 9.10 -14.82
C ILE A 245 -16.51 10.14 -15.92
N GLU A 246 -17.60 9.94 -16.64
CA GLU A 246 -18.16 10.87 -17.61
C GLU A 246 -19.64 11.13 -17.32
N ALA A 247 -20.06 12.39 -17.48
CA ALA A 247 -21.43 12.80 -17.24
C ALA A 247 -22.36 12.32 -18.37
N GLN A 248 -23.55 11.86 -18.00
CA GLN A 248 -24.61 11.41 -18.91
C GLN A 248 -25.82 12.37 -18.93
N GLY A 249 -25.77 13.45 -18.14
CA GLY A 249 -26.90 14.36 -17.90
C GLY A 249 -27.68 13.98 -16.63
N ASP A 250 -28.57 14.86 -16.17
CA ASP A 250 -29.46 14.63 -15.01
C ASP A 250 -28.74 14.07 -13.77
N ASP A 251 -27.61 14.71 -13.41
CA ASP A 251 -26.77 14.32 -12.27
C ASP A 251 -26.29 12.86 -12.29
N SER A 252 -26.27 12.26 -13.49
CA SER A 252 -25.91 10.86 -13.71
C SER A 252 -24.55 10.77 -14.40
N TYR A 253 -23.78 9.75 -14.01
CA TYR A 253 -22.42 9.53 -14.51
C TYR A 253 -22.20 8.04 -14.79
N VAL A 254 -21.24 7.72 -15.65
CA VAL A 254 -20.75 6.36 -15.87
C VAL A 254 -19.23 6.33 -15.78
N VAL A 255 -18.68 5.23 -15.28
CA VAL A 255 -17.24 5.02 -15.29
C VAL A 255 -16.70 4.95 -16.72
N LYS A 256 -15.55 5.59 -16.97
CA LYS A 256 -14.87 5.47 -18.26
C LYS A 256 -14.29 4.07 -18.38
N SER A 257 -14.43 3.45 -19.55
CA SER A 257 -13.94 2.09 -19.81
C SER A 257 -12.46 1.89 -19.45
N ALA A 258 -11.60 2.86 -19.78
CA ALA A 258 -10.17 2.83 -19.48
C ALA A 258 -9.82 3.09 -18.00
N ARG A 259 -10.80 3.40 -17.16
CA ARG A 259 -10.62 3.75 -15.74
C ARG A 259 -11.48 2.89 -14.81
N MET A 260 -12.10 1.84 -15.34
CA MET A 260 -12.85 0.88 -14.52
C MET A 260 -11.92 0.26 -13.46
N PRO A 261 -12.26 0.33 -12.16
CA PRO A 261 -11.42 -0.23 -11.12
C PRO A 261 -11.22 -1.74 -11.32
N GLN A 262 -9.98 -2.16 -11.50
CA GLN A 262 -9.56 -3.55 -11.57
C GLN A 262 -9.49 -4.16 -10.17
N TYR A 263 -9.06 -5.42 -10.06
CA TYR A 263 -9.10 -6.16 -8.79
C TYR A 263 -8.43 -5.41 -7.62
N MET A 264 -9.23 -5.09 -6.62
CA MET A 264 -8.84 -4.34 -5.42
C MET A 264 -8.31 -2.91 -5.70
N GLY A 265 -8.53 -2.39 -6.91
CA GLY A 265 -8.34 -0.99 -7.27
C GLY A 265 -9.60 -0.15 -6.99
N ALA A 266 -9.48 1.17 -7.14
CA ALA A 266 -10.57 2.11 -6.89
C ALA A 266 -10.58 3.31 -7.84
N ASN A 267 -11.74 3.95 -7.94
CA ASN A 267 -11.85 5.32 -8.40
C ASN A 267 -12.08 6.24 -7.19
N ILE A 268 -11.29 7.32 -7.13
CA ILE A 268 -11.49 8.45 -6.22
C ILE A 268 -12.09 9.58 -7.06
N ILE A 269 -13.20 10.13 -6.61
CA ILE A 269 -14.01 11.12 -7.33
C ILE A 269 -14.25 12.30 -6.39
N PRO A 270 -13.41 13.35 -6.44
CA PRO A 270 -13.66 14.59 -5.71
C PRO A 270 -15.01 15.18 -6.09
N LEU A 271 -15.76 15.66 -5.12
CA LEU A 271 -17.08 16.24 -5.32
C LEU A 271 -17.05 17.74 -5.03
N GLN A 272 -17.63 18.51 -5.94
CA GLN A 272 -17.82 19.94 -5.79
C GLN A 272 -19.22 20.23 -5.23
N THR A 273 -19.29 20.83 -4.04
CA THR A 273 -20.53 21.34 -3.44
C THR A 273 -20.65 22.85 -3.65
N THR A 274 -21.88 23.37 -3.64
CA THR A 274 -22.15 24.81 -3.57
C THR A 274 -22.50 25.20 -2.14
N GLY A 275 -21.48 25.26 -1.28
CA GLY A 275 -21.64 25.56 0.15
C GLY A 275 -22.11 24.36 0.97
N ALA A 276 -22.67 24.63 2.15
CA ALA A 276 -23.19 23.58 3.01
C ALA A 276 -24.46 22.96 2.40
N GLY A 277 -24.58 21.64 2.48
CA GLY A 277 -25.69 20.90 1.87
C GLY A 277 -25.69 19.42 2.22
N ASN A 278 -26.65 18.68 1.68
CA ASN A 278 -26.68 17.23 1.77
C ASN A 278 -26.24 16.64 0.43
N VAL A 279 -25.20 15.82 0.44
CA VAL A 279 -24.74 15.07 -0.73
C VAL A 279 -25.36 13.69 -0.66
N GLU A 280 -26.05 13.26 -1.70
CA GLU A 280 -26.61 11.93 -1.82
C GLU A 280 -26.03 11.23 -3.04
N VAL A 281 -25.64 9.98 -2.87
CA VAL A 281 -25.03 9.18 -3.92
C VAL A 281 -25.73 7.84 -4.00
N SER A 282 -25.97 7.39 -5.23
CA SER A 282 -26.26 6.00 -5.53
C SER A 282 -25.28 5.48 -6.58
N VAL A 283 -24.78 4.28 -6.36
CA VAL A 283 -23.89 3.52 -7.21
C VAL A 283 -24.65 2.29 -7.67
N ASN A 284 -24.66 2.04 -8.98
CA ASN A 284 -25.26 0.85 -9.56
C ASN A 284 -24.22 0.06 -10.34
N SER A 285 -24.10 -1.23 -10.03
CA SER A 285 -23.17 -2.16 -10.68
C SER A 285 -23.70 -3.57 -10.53
N ASP A 286 -23.41 -4.43 -11.51
CA ASP A 286 -23.62 -5.87 -11.41
C ASP A 286 -22.47 -6.57 -10.65
N GLY A 287 -21.34 -5.89 -10.47
CA GLY A 287 -20.18 -6.38 -9.71
C GLY A 287 -20.25 -6.05 -8.23
N GLU A 288 -19.42 -6.72 -7.44
CA GLU A 288 -19.30 -6.46 -5.99
C GLU A 288 -18.27 -5.36 -5.72
N TYR A 289 -18.62 -4.42 -4.86
CA TYR A 289 -17.80 -3.25 -4.58
C TYR A 289 -18.03 -2.71 -3.17
N VAL A 290 -17.09 -1.90 -2.70
CA VAL A 290 -17.27 -1.04 -1.53
C VAL A 290 -17.26 0.41 -2.01
N ALA A 291 -18.31 1.16 -1.64
CA ALA A 291 -18.39 2.59 -1.91
C ALA A 291 -18.48 3.40 -0.60
N THR A 292 -17.73 4.50 -0.54
CA THR A 292 -17.65 5.36 0.65
C THR A 292 -17.60 6.83 0.24
N LEU A 293 -18.37 7.68 0.91
CA LEU A 293 -18.15 9.12 0.94
C LEU A 293 -17.11 9.43 2.01
N ALA A 294 -15.94 9.89 1.58
CA ALA A 294 -14.90 10.44 2.45
C ALA A 294 -15.09 11.96 2.55
N ILE A 295 -15.21 12.48 3.77
CA ILE A 295 -15.52 13.89 4.01
C ILE A 295 -14.44 14.47 4.90
N HIS A 296 -13.65 15.38 4.33
CA HIS A 296 -12.49 16.01 4.96
C HIS A 296 -12.85 17.40 5.46
N ASN A 297 -12.65 17.62 6.75
CA ASN A 297 -12.81 18.92 7.37
C ASN A 297 -11.52 19.74 7.23
N THR A 298 -11.55 20.75 6.38
CA THR A 298 -10.38 21.56 5.99
C THR A 298 -9.80 22.39 7.13
N ASN A 299 -10.59 22.65 8.20
CA ASN A 299 -10.13 23.37 9.39
C ASN A 299 -9.37 22.47 10.38
N THR A 300 -9.77 21.20 10.49
CA THR A 300 -9.24 20.28 11.51
C THR A 300 -8.33 19.20 10.94
N GLY A 301 -8.35 18.98 9.62
CA GLY A 301 -7.65 17.88 8.96
C GLY A 301 -8.28 16.51 9.17
N LYS A 302 -9.41 16.43 9.90
CA LYS A 302 -10.09 15.16 10.18
C LYS A 302 -10.91 14.72 8.99
N VAL A 303 -10.93 13.42 8.73
CA VAL A 303 -11.79 12.79 7.74
C VAL A 303 -12.80 11.91 8.44
N ARG A 304 -14.05 11.95 7.98
CA ARG A 304 -15.11 11.02 8.37
C ARG A 304 -15.61 10.26 7.16
N TYR A 305 -16.08 9.05 7.41
CA TYR A 305 -16.43 8.09 6.37
C TYR A 305 -17.88 7.65 6.47
N VAL A 306 -18.61 7.76 5.37
CA VAL A 306 -19.98 7.25 5.25
C VAL A 306 -20.00 6.15 4.20
N THR A 307 -20.16 4.90 4.65
CA THR A 307 -20.29 3.75 3.75
C THR A 307 -21.65 3.76 3.06
N LEU A 308 -21.66 3.56 1.75
CA LEU A 308 -22.87 3.48 0.94
C LEU A 308 -23.40 2.05 0.99
N ARG A 309 -24.29 1.78 1.94
CA ARG A 309 -24.91 0.46 2.10
C ARG A 309 -25.84 0.19 0.92
N ASP A 310 -25.77 -1.01 0.36
CA ASP A 310 -26.55 -1.41 -0.81
C ASP A 310 -26.41 -0.42 -1.99
N GLY A 311 -25.23 0.18 -2.12
CA GLY A 311 -24.91 1.13 -3.18
C GLY A 311 -25.43 2.55 -2.97
N ALA A 312 -26.11 2.87 -1.87
CA ALA A 312 -26.66 4.20 -1.64
C ALA A 312 -26.28 4.78 -0.28
N GLY A 313 -26.17 6.11 -0.21
CA GLY A 313 -25.89 6.81 1.03
C GLY A 313 -25.94 8.32 0.88
N SER A 314 -26.00 9.01 2.00
CA SER A 314 -25.99 10.47 2.04
C SER A 314 -25.25 10.99 3.26
N ALA A 315 -24.78 12.23 3.14
CA ALA A 315 -24.14 12.94 4.22
C ALA A 315 -24.36 14.45 4.08
N ALA A 316 -24.66 15.10 5.19
CA ALA A 316 -24.46 16.54 5.29
C ALA A 316 -22.99 16.86 5.06
N VAL A 317 -22.68 17.95 4.37
CA VAL A 317 -21.34 18.48 4.16
C VAL A 317 -21.39 19.95 4.55
N ASP A 318 -20.56 20.35 5.51
CA ASP A 318 -20.52 21.72 6.00
C ASP A 318 -19.63 22.63 5.11
N GLN A 319 -19.68 23.95 5.34
CA GLN A 319 -18.87 24.92 4.57
C GLN A 319 -17.35 24.69 4.69
N ALA A 320 -16.90 24.08 5.79
CA ALA A 320 -15.49 23.76 6.03
C ALA A 320 -15.17 22.29 5.71
N GLU A 321 -16.02 21.63 4.91
CA GLU A 321 -15.82 20.25 4.50
C GLU A 321 -15.78 20.13 2.97
N GLU A 322 -14.94 19.22 2.50
CA GLU A 322 -14.90 18.76 1.10
C GLU A 322 -15.18 17.25 1.08
N ALA A 323 -15.85 16.77 0.03
CA ALA A 323 -16.27 15.38 -0.09
C ALA A 323 -15.63 14.71 -1.31
N SER A 324 -15.33 13.43 -1.19
CA SER A 324 -14.91 12.57 -2.30
C SER A 324 -15.69 11.27 -2.23
N LEU A 325 -16.25 10.83 -3.36
CA LEU A 325 -16.77 9.48 -3.50
C LEU A 325 -15.63 8.54 -3.86
N VAL A 326 -15.54 7.41 -3.18
CA VAL A 326 -14.61 6.33 -3.49
C VAL A 326 -15.40 5.08 -3.83
N VAL A 327 -15.10 4.46 -4.97
CA VAL A 327 -15.68 3.18 -5.41
C VAL A 327 -14.54 2.20 -5.66
N ALA A 328 -14.44 1.16 -4.83
CA ALA A 328 -13.41 0.13 -4.91
C ALA A 328 -13.99 -1.20 -5.42
N ASN A 329 -13.33 -1.83 -6.40
CA ASN A 329 -13.71 -3.14 -6.90
C ASN A 329 -13.19 -4.23 -5.95
N THR A 330 -14.10 -4.80 -5.18
CA THR A 330 -13.78 -5.71 -4.08
C THR A 330 -14.64 -6.97 -4.21
N PRO A 331 -14.34 -7.85 -5.18
CA PRO A 331 -15.09 -9.10 -5.33
C PRO A 331 -15.00 -9.92 -4.04
N SER A 332 -16.08 -10.62 -3.69
CA SER A 332 -16.21 -11.41 -2.46
C SER A 332 -15.15 -12.50 -2.34
N SER A 333 -14.68 -13.03 -3.46
CA SER A 333 -13.62 -14.03 -3.52
C SER A 333 -12.26 -13.39 -3.74
N LEU A 334 -11.27 -13.88 -3.00
CA LEU A 334 -9.87 -13.52 -3.26
C LEU A 334 -9.33 -14.34 -4.43
N TYR A 335 -8.67 -13.66 -5.36
CA TYR A 335 -8.06 -14.30 -6.53
C TYR A 335 -6.60 -14.64 -6.28
N LEU A 336 -6.21 -15.84 -6.73
CA LEU A 336 -4.85 -16.32 -6.76
C LEU A 336 -4.15 -15.79 -8.02
N TYR A 337 -3.70 -14.54 -7.99
CA TYR A 337 -3.07 -13.88 -9.13
C TYR A 337 -1.55 -13.77 -9.00
N ASP A 338 -0.86 -13.76 -10.13
CA ASP A 338 0.56 -13.42 -10.24
C ASP A 338 0.69 -11.97 -10.72
N GLY A 339 1.27 -11.10 -9.89
CA GLY A 339 1.40 -9.68 -10.22
C GLY A 339 2.31 -9.40 -11.42
N PHE A 340 3.21 -10.33 -11.80
CA PHE A 340 4.02 -10.21 -13.02
C PHE A 340 3.28 -10.67 -14.27
N ASN A 341 2.19 -11.42 -14.12
CA ASN A 341 1.41 -11.99 -15.21
C ASN A 341 -0.08 -12.00 -14.85
N LEU A 342 -0.67 -10.79 -14.80
CA LEU A 342 -2.06 -10.59 -14.43
C LEU A 342 -3.01 -11.29 -15.41
N SER A 343 -3.88 -12.15 -14.88
CA SER A 343 -4.96 -12.84 -15.59
C SER A 343 -6.12 -11.91 -15.95
N ASP A 344 -6.98 -12.35 -16.88
CA ASP A 344 -8.16 -11.58 -17.31
C ASP A 344 -9.13 -11.29 -16.14
N GLU A 345 -9.27 -12.22 -15.19
CA GLU A 345 -10.15 -12.05 -14.02
C GLU A 345 -9.74 -10.85 -13.15
N VAL A 346 -8.44 -10.61 -12.95
CA VAL A 346 -7.98 -9.45 -12.16
C VAL A 346 -7.95 -8.16 -12.97
N ARG A 347 -7.80 -8.26 -14.29
CA ARG A 347 -7.84 -7.11 -15.22
C ARG A 347 -9.26 -6.65 -15.55
N THR A 348 -10.27 -7.50 -15.31
CA THR A 348 -11.68 -7.14 -15.52
C THR A 348 -12.07 -6.02 -14.58
N GLY A 349 -12.34 -4.85 -15.16
CA GLY A 349 -12.71 -3.66 -14.42
C GLY A 349 -14.19 -3.68 -13.99
N LEU A 350 -14.47 -3.09 -12.84
CA LEU A 350 -15.82 -2.86 -12.35
C LEU A 350 -16.51 -1.79 -13.19
N GLN A 351 -17.52 -2.20 -13.96
CA GLN A 351 -18.44 -1.27 -14.61
C GLN A 351 -19.49 -0.77 -13.61
N TYR A 352 -19.69 0.53 -13.52
CA TYR A 352 -20.72 1.11 -12.67
C TYR A 352 -21.25 2.44 -13.22
N SER A 353 -22.45 2.81 -12.78
CA SER A 353 -23.05 4.13 -12.99
C SER A 353 -23.36 4.80 -11.65
N LEU A 354 -23.37 6.12 -11.64
CA LEU A 354 -23.63 6.94 -10.46
C LEU A 354 -24.81 7.88 -10.69
N LYS A 355 -25.52 8.20 -9.60
CA LYS A 355 -26.35 9.40 -9.51
C LYS A 355 -25.96 10.16 -8.26
N ILE A 356 -25.68 11.46 -8.40
CA ILE A 356 -25.14 12.32 -7.33
C ILE A 356 -26.02 13.56 -7.17
N SER A 357 -26.73 13.72 -6.07
CA SER A 357 -27.49 14.94 -5.77
C SER A 357 -26.75 15.80 -4.73
N GLY A 358 -26.92 17.13 -4.82
CA GLY A 358 -26.30 18.08 -3.88
C GLY A 358 -24.80 18.34 -4.09
N ALA A 359 -24.19 17.72 -5.09
CA ALA A 359 -22.82 17.97 -5.55
C ALA A 359 -22.66 17.60 -7.04
N THR A 360 -21.57 18.06 -7.66
CA THR A 360 -21.13 17.59 -8.98
C THR A 360 -19.75 16.94 -8.89
N ALA A 361 -19.44 16.03 -9.80
CA ALA A 361 -18.17 15.29 -9.82
C ALA A 361 -17.18 15.82 -10.87
#